data_AF-A0A6J7LAN8-F1
#
_entry.id   AF-A0A6J7LAN8-F1
#
_cell.length_a   1.000
_cell.length_b   1.000
_cell.length_c   1.000
_cell.angle_alpha   90.00
_cell.angle_beta   90.00
_cell.angle_gamma   90.00
#
_symmetry.space_group_name_H-M   'P 1'
#
loop_
_entity.id
_entity.type
_entity.pdbx_description
1 polymer ?
#
loop_
_entity_poly.entity_id
_entity_poly.type
_entity_poly.pdbx_seq_one_letter_code
_entity_poly.pdbx_strand_id
1 'polypeptide(L)'
;MKGEATTTAFEIQAPAAPGLVEDVDVTYSIAHDNAFQLRVRLAHAGRDPLVQRRLADSGAQVRPLTWDDEAGVAYTATSPAGTYVPDQPLSVHDGSVSGGSWQLLVDNFASSTDRLISWSVRISCTSCDGDADGVEDHVDNCTSAANPDQADADRDGTGDACDGDPDGDGVVGLGDNCPSVANPGQQQTDTDSLGDACDLDDDDDGRADASDGCPLVSAGTSTGCPTAATKARLGTSRGRLVGRVFSDVSDCRAGVEVTVKQKLPGRDQKLVVLTTRQDGRFRTRVPRRGATYYAVVRQQYAAGAAECGSSRSRKVRVRR
;
A
#
# COMPACT_ATOMS: atom_id res chain seq x y z
N MET A 1 -28.37 -47.02 -5.67
CA MET A 1 -29.34 -47.28 -4.59
C MET A 1 -28.80 -46.59 -3.34
N LYS A 2 -29.52 -45.61 -2.77
CA LYS A 2 -29.13 -44.98 -1.51
C LYS A 2 -29.46 -45.97 -0.38
N GLY A 3 -28.47 -46.74 0.06
CA GLY A 3 -28.61 -47.57 1.25
C GLY A 3 -28.81 -46.68 2.47
N GLU A 4 -29.71 -47.07 3.37
CA GLU A 4 -29.92 -46.43 4.66
C GLU A 4 -28.65 -46.62 5.51
N ALA A 5 -28.08 -45.53 6.02
CA ALA A 5 -26.90 -45.63 6.89
C ALA A 5 -27.30 -45.95 8.32
N THR A 6 -26.41 -46.66 9.01
CA THR A 6 -26.46 -46.78 10.47
C THR A 6 -25.59 -45.70 11.08
N THR A 7 -26.18 -44.80 11.87
CA THR A 7 -25.44 -43.74 12.58
C THR A 7 -25.08 -44.21 13.98
N THR A 8 -23.79 -44.14 14.32
CA THR A 8 -23.28 -44.35 15.68
C THR A 8 -22.84 -43.02 16.26
N ALA A 9 -23.28 -42.71 17.48
CA ALA A 9 -22.89 -41.49 18.21
C ALA A 9 -21.88 -41.83 19.31
N PHE A 10 -20.78 -41.08 19.35
CA PHE A 10 -19.79 -41.13 20.42
C PHE A 10 -19.77 -39.79 21.13
N GLU A 11 -19.89 -39.79 22.45
CA GLU A 11 -20.14 -38.57 23.22
C GLU A 11 -19.01 -38.27 24.20
N ILE A 12 -18.62 -36.99 24.27
CA ILE A 12 -17.74 -36.42 25.28
C ILE A 12 -18.51 -35.30 25.99
N GLN A 13 -18.41 -35.29 27.31
CA GLN A 13 -18.96 -34.23 28.15
C GLN A 13 -17.88 -33.19 28.43
N ALA A 14 -17.98 -32.02 27.79
CA ALA A 14 -17.13 -30.89 28.09
C ALA A 14 -17.53 -30.27 29.46
N PRO A 15 -16.59 -29.88 30.32
CA PRO A 15 -16.88 -29.26 31.61
C PRO A 15 -17.84 -28.09 31.49
N ALA A 16 -18.72 -27.92 32.49
CA ALA A 16 -19.58 -26.76 32.62
C ALA A 16 -18.77 -25.56 33.14
N ALA A 17 -17.93 -24.95 32.29
CA ALA A 17 -17.15 -23.76 32.59
C ALA A 17 -17.04 -22.86 31.32
N PRO A 18 -16.89 -21.53 31.48
CA PRO A 18 -17.73 -20.56 30.81
C PRO A 18 -17.01 -19.90 29.65
N GLY A 19 -17.39 -20.26 28.42
CA GLY A 19 -16.97 -19.49 27.27
C GLY A 19 -17.85 -19.79 26.09
N LEU A 20 -17.82 -18.89 25.13
CA LEU A 20 -18.29 -19.22 23.81
C LEU A 20 -17.14 -19.93 23.09
N VAL A 21 -17.48 -20.92 22.28
CA VAL A 21 -16.55 -21.56 21.34
C VAL A 21 -15.99 -20.47 20.42
N GLU A 22 -14.67 -20.46 20.24
CA GLU A 22 -13.96 -19.66 19.25
C GLU A 22 -13.28 -20.51 18.18
N ASP A 23 -12.81 -21.70 18.56
CA ASP A 23 -12.15 -22.63 17.66
C ASP A 23 -12.36 -24.08 18.14
N VAL A 24 -12.40 -25.01 17.19
CA VAL A 24 -12.68 -26.43 17.40
C VAL A 24 -11.79 -27.30 16.53
N ASP A 25 -10.84 -28.00 17.15
CA ASP A 25 -10.18 -29.14 16.50
C ASP A 25 -10.85 -30.46 16.86
N VAL A 26 -11.19 -31.27 15.87
CA VAL A 26 -11.63 -32.66 16.11
C VAL A 26 -10.63 -33.66 15.56
N THR A 27 -10.14 -34.53 16.44
CA THR A 27 -9.21 -35.61 16.06
C THR A 27 -9.87 -36.96 16.28
N TYR A 28 -9.78 -37.87 15.31
CA TYR A 28 -10.28 -39.24 15.48
C TYR A 28 -9.49 -40.31 14.72
N SER A 29 -9.68 -41.55 15.18
CA SER A 29 -9.20 -42.78 14.57
C SER A 29 -10.29 -43.83 14.67
N ILE A 30 -10.94 -44.17 13.56
CA ILE A 30 -11.92 -45.27 13.42
C ILE A 30 -11.18 -46.52 12.90
N ALA A 31 -11.80 -47.67 12.68
CA ALA A 31 -11.24 -48.78 11.92
C ALA A 31 -12.34 -49.19 10.97
N HIS A 32 -12.06 -49.13 9.67
CA HIS A 32 -13.04 -49.44 8.64
C HIS A 32 -12.35 -49.80 7.33
N ASP A 33 -12.96 -50.74 6.59
CA ASP A 33 -12.38 -51.32 5.39
C ASP A 33 -12.42 -50.36 4.18
N ASN A 34 -13.31 -49.36 4.21
CA ASN A 34 -13.47 -48.41 3.12
C ASN A 34 -13.98 -47.02 3.59
N ALA A 35 -13.21 -45.95 3.39
CA ALA A 35 -13.61 -44.61 3.80
C ALA A 35 -14.79 -44.03 2.98
N PHE A 36 -15.08 -44.53 1.77
CA PHE A 36 -16.24 -44.12 0.96
C PHE A 36 -17.57 -44.45 1.63
N GLN A 37 -17.57 -45.44 2.51
CA GLN A 37 -18.76 -45.88 3.24
C GLN A 37 -18.92 -45.15 4.57
N LEU A 38 -18.00 -44.26 4.93
CA LEU A 38 -18.07 -43.46 6.14
C LEU A 38 -18.36 -42.00 5.84
N ARG A 39 -19.14 -41.41 6.73
CA ARG A 39 -19.31 -39.97 6.86
C ARG A 39 -19.17 -39.62 8.33
N VAL A 40 -18.47 -38.54 8.62
CA VAL A 40 -18.27 -38.08 10.00
C VAL A 40 -18.81 -36.67 10.15
N ARG A 41 -19.58 -36.43 11.20
CA ARG A 41 -20.11 -35.12 11.60
C ARG A 41 -19.74 -34.86 13.05
N LEU A 42 -19.54 -33.58 13.40
CA LEU A 42 -19.39 -33.15 14.78
C LEU A 42 -20.68 -32.46 15.17
N ALA A 43 -21.31 -32.87 16.27
CA ALA A 43 -22.56 -32.28 16.73
C ALA A 43 -22.42 -31.67 18.12
N HIS A 44 -22.88 -30.44 18.26
CA HIS A 44 -22.87 -29.69 19.51
C HIS A 44 -23.88 -28.52 19.46
N ALA A 45 -24.59 -28.29 20.57
CA ALA A 45 -25.57 -27.21 20.72
C ALA A 45 -26.56 -27.04 19.54
N GLY A 46 -27.02 -28.16 18.96
CA GLY A 46 -27.97 -28.18 17.84
C GLY A 46 -27.36 -27.91 16.46
N ARG A 47 -26.04 -27.77 16.35
CA ARG A 47 -25.27 -27.67 15.11
C ARG A 47 -24.62 -29.03 14.82
N ASP A 48 -24.53 -29.42 13.55
CA ASP A 48 -23.95 -30.71 13.14
C ASP A 48 -23.13 -30.69 11.82
N PRO A 49 -22.08 -29.85 11.71
CA PRO A 49 -21.27 -29.75 10.50
C PRO A 49 -20.71 -31.08 10.01
N LEU A 50 -20.64 -31.21 8.69
CA LEU A 50 -19.95 -32.28 8.01
C LEU A 50 -18.44 -32.12 8.15
N VAL A 51 -17.81 -32.95 8.98
CA VAL A 51 -16.36 -32.99 9.15
C VAL A 51 -15.73 -33.73 7.97
N GLN A 52 -16.23 -34.94 7.67
CA GLN A 52 -15.75 -35.77 6.57
C GLN A 52 -16.90 -36.29 5.70
N ARG A 53 -16.81 -36.03 4.40
CA ARG A 53 -17.67 -36.55 3.34
C ARG A 53 -17.27 -37.97 2.95
N ARG A 54 -18.15 -38.60 2.18
CA ARG A 54 -17.85 -39.88 1.53
C ARG A 54 -16.90 -39.66 0.35
N LEU A 55 -15.76 -40.37 0.34
CA LEU A 55 -14.74 -40.24 -0.70
C LEU A 55 -14.92 -41.24 -1.85
N ALA A 56 -15.03 -40.77 -3.10
CA ALA A 56 -15.43 -41.58 -4.25
C ALA A 56 -14.60 -42.88 -4.46
N ASP A 57 -13.29 -42.87 -4.21
CA ASP A 57 -12.37 -43.99 -4.52
C ASP A 57 -11.40 -44.28 -3.37
N SER A 58 -11.88 -44.78 -2.23
CA SER A 58 -10.99 -45.02 -1.07
C SER A 58 -10.93 -46.47 -0.60
N GLY A 59 -9.74 -46.87 -0.16
CA GLY A 59 -9.51 -48.09 0.61
C GLY A 59 -9.68 -47.83 2.11
N ALA A 60 -9.00 -48.63 2.94
CA ALA A 60 -8.98 -48.42 4.38
C ALA A 60 -8.50 -47.00 4.70
N GLN A 61 -9.22 -46.32 5.60
CA GLN A 61 -8.91 -44.95 6.00
C GLN A 61 -7.55 -44.90 6.73
N VAL A 62 -6.70 -43.91 6.41
CA VAL A 62 -5.41 -43.65 7.06
C VAL A 62 -5.62 -42.72 8.26
N ARG A 63 -4.98 -43.00 9.40
CA ARG A 63 -5.36 -42.48 10.73
C ARG A 63 -4.13 -42.31 11.64
N PRO A 64 -4.16 -41.41 12.66
CA PRO A 64 -5.28 -40.52 13.04
C PRO A 64 -5.48 -39.35 12.07
N LEU A 65 -6.69 -38.78 12.05
CA LEU A 65 -7.04 -37.58 11.29
C LEU A 65 -7.48 -36.48 12.25
N THR A 66 -6.97 -35.28 12.04
CA THR A 66 -7.38 -34.05 12.73
C THR A 66 -8.06 -33.12 11.73
N TRP A 67 -9.12 -32.46 12.16
CA TRP A 67 -9.90 -31.53 11.36
C TRP A 67 -9.98 -30.19 12.08
N ASP A 68 -9.66 -29.15 11.32
CA ASP A 68 -9.25 -27.81 11.75
C ASP A 68 -9.48 -26.94 10.49
N ASP A 69 -10.30 -25.87 10.58
CA ASP A 69 -10.61 -24.99 9.44
C ASP A 69 -9.47 -24.06 9.03
N GLU A 70 -8.46 -23.89 9.88
CA GLU A 70 -7.22 -23.16 9.63
C GLU A 70 -6.19 -24.03 8.89
N ALA A 71 -6.45 -25.34 8.77
CA ALA A 71 -5.59 -26.25 8.02
C ALA A 71 -5.41 -25.80 6.56
N GLY A 72 -4.19 -25.94 6.02
CA GLY A 72 -3.90 -25.52 4.64
C GLY A 72 -4.31 -26.51 3.53
N VAL A 73 -4.80 -27.71 3.89
CA VAL A 73 -4.95 -28.82 2.94
C VAL A 73 -6.27 -29.60 3.12
N ALA A 74 -6.93 -29.93 2.02
CA ALA A 74 -8.13 -30.77 2.03
C ALA A 74 -7.80 -32.27 2.11
N TYR A 75 -8.63 -33.04 2.82
CA TYR A 75 -8.50 -34.50 2.88
C TYR A 75 -8.94 -35.18 1.57
N THR A 76 -8.18 -36.17 1.11
CA THR A 76 -8.44 -36.93 -0.12
C THR A 76 -8.21 -38.44 0.09
N ALA A 77 -8.57 -39.26 -0.90
CA ALA A 77 -8.43 -40.73 -0.80
C ALA A 77 -6.99 -41.24 -0.61
N THR A 78 -5.98 -40.42 -0.94
CA THR A 78 -4.56 -40.75 -0.79
C THR A 78 -3.89 -39.99 0.35
N SER A 79 -4.64 -39.20 1.12
CA SER A 79 -4.09 -38.38 2.19
C SER A 79 -3.58 -39.26 3.34
N PRO A 80 -2.36 -39.00 3.86
CA PRO A 80 -1.83 -39.71 5.02
C PRO A 80 -2.55 -39.32 6.32
N ALA A 81 -2.10 -39.85 7.47
CA ALA A 81 -2.49 -39.31 8.77
C ALA A 81 -2.02 -37.85 8.87
N GLY A 82 -2.84 -36.96 9.45
CA GLY A 82 -2.53 -35.53 9.51
C GLY A 82 -3.75 -34.64 9.79
N THR A 83 -3.55 -33.33 9.65
CA THR A 83 -4.55 -32.28 9.86
C THR A 83 -5.08 -31.79 8.50
N TYR A 84 -6.40 -31.63 8.38
CA TYR A 84 -7.06 -31.31 7.13
C TYR A 84 -8.28 -30.40 7.31
N VAL A 85 -8.59 -29.61 6.28
CA VAL A 85 -9.77 -28.75 6.23
C VAL A 85 -11.04 -29.60 6.25
N PRO A 86 -12.00 -29.33 7.15
CA PRO A 86 -13.29 -30.01 7.19
C PRO A 86 -14.15 -29.71 5.98
N ASP A 87 -15.09 -30.59 5.69
CA ASP A 87 -15.99 -30.42 4.55
C ASP A 87 -17.01 -29.29 4.71
N GLN A 88 -17.32 -28.96 5.96
CA GLN A 88 -18.02 -27.75 6.38
C GLN A 88 -17.22 -27.14 7.53
N PRO A 89 -17.05 -25.80 7.55
CA PRO A 89 -16.25 -25.13 8.58
C PRO A 89 -16.72 -25.46 10.00
N LEU A 90 -15.77 -25.64 10.92
CA LEU A 90 -16.07 -25.90 12.32
C LEU A 90 -16.38 -24.60 13.09
N SER A 91 -15.96 -23.46 12.55
CA SER A 91 -16.42 -22.11 12.90
C SER A 91 -17.95 -21.92 12.93
N VAL A 92 -18.75 -22.86 12.41
CA VAL A 92 -20.19 -22.87 12.67
C VAL A 92 -20.53 -22.95 14.17
N HIS A 93 -19.62 -23.53 14.98
CA HIS A 93 -19.76 -23.63 16.42
C HIS A 93 -19.43 -22.33 17.15
N ASP A 94 -18.87 -21.33 16.46
CA ASP A 94 -18.46 -20.08 17.09
C ASP A 94 -19.65 -19.35 17.71
N GLY A 95 -19.38 -18.73 18.86
CA GLY A 95 -20.43 -18.07 19.65
C GLY A 95 -21.40 -19.05 20.34
N SER A 96 -21.20 -20.38 20.25
CA SER A 96 -21.98 -21.37 20.99
C SER A 96 -21.37 -21.66 22.36
N VAL A 97 -22.16 -22.18 23.31
CA VAL A 97 -21.66 -22.50 24.65
C VAL A 97 -20.63 -23.63 24.60
N SER A 98 -19.39 -23.44 25.05
CA SER A 98 -18.35 -24.48 24.92
C SER A 98 -18.60 -25.74 25.76
N GLY A 99 -19.33 -25.59 26.88
CA GLY A 99 -19.68 -26.68 27.78
C GLY A 99 -20.82 -27.57 27.27
N GLY A 100 -20.90 -28.79 27.80
CA GLY A 100 -21.98 -29.73 27.52
C GLY A 100 -21.59 -30.85 26.56
N SER A 101 -22.60 -31.44 25.91
CA SER A 101 -22.43 -32.64 25.09
C SER A 101 -21.84 -32.31 23.72
N TRP A 102 -20.69 -32.91 23.42
CA TRP A 102 -20.10 -32.95 22.08
C TRP A 102 -20.19 -34.38 21.55
N GLN A 103 -20.67 -34.54 20.32
CA GLN A 103 -20.91 -35.85 19.72
C GLN A 103 -20.19 -35.99 18.38
N LEU A 104 -19.32 -37.01 18.27
CA LEU A 104 -18.84 -37.48 16.99
C LEU A 104 -19.87 -38.46 16.41
N LEU A 105 -20.50 -38.08 15.31
CA LEU A 105 -21.50 -38.88 14.62
C LEU A 105 -20.87 -39.56 13.41
N VAL A 106 -20.88 -40.89 13.39
CA VAL A 106 -20.33 -41.70 12.29
C VAL A 106 -21.47 -42.40 11.57
N ASP A 107 -21.74 -41.97 10.34
CA ASP A 107 -22.74 -42.62 9.48
C ASP A 107 -22.04 -43.68 8.62
N ASN A 108 -22.40 -44.95 8.84
CA ASN A 108 -21.87 -46.09 8.11
C ASN A 108 -22.87 -46.60 7.06
N PHE A 109 -22.44 -46.61 5.80
CA PHE A 109 -23.20 -47.06 4.63
C PHE A 109 -22.87 -48.49 4.20
N ALA A 110 -22.02 -49.20 4.95
CA ALA A 110 -21.64 -50.57 4.74
C ALA A 110 -22.51 -51.53 5.58
N SER A 111 -22.37 -52.83 5.30
CA SER A 111 -22.86 -53.90 6.17
C SER A 111 -21.81 -54.36 7.20
N SER A 112 -20.57 -53.88 7.08
CA SER A 112 -19.47 -54.15 8.01
C SER A 112 -19.58 -53.29 9.27
N THR A 113 -19.14 -53.82 10.41
CA THR A 113 -19.12 -53.07 11.68
C THR A 113 -17.87 -52.20 11.76
N ASP A 114 -18.04 -50.88 11.94
CA ASP A 114 -16.94 -49.97 12.24
C ASP A 114 -16.50 -50.12 13.70
N ARG A 115 -15.26 -49.74 14.00
CA ARG A 115 -14.80 -49.60 15.38
C ARG A 115 -14.09 -48.29 15.60
N LEU A 116 -14.64 -47.39 16.42
CA LEU A 116 -13.90 -46.21 16.87
C LEU A 116 -12.75 -46.66 17.78
N ILE A 117 -11.51 -46.31 17.43
CA ILE A 117 -10.30 -46.57 18.22
C ILE A 117 -10.11 -45.46 19.25
N SER A 118 -10.17 -44.20 18.80
CA SER A 118 -10.05 -43.01 19.66
C SER A 118 -10.68 -41.79 19.00
N TRP A 119 -11.08 -40.82 19.81
CA TRP A 119 -11.36 -39.46 19.35
C TRP A 119 -11.19 -38.46 20.48
N SER A 120 -10.99 -37.20 20.13
CA SER A 120 -10.92 -36.04 21.02
C SER A 120 -11.43 -34.81 20.30
N VAL A 121 -11.94 -33.86 21.08
CA VAL A 121 -12.24 -32.50 20.62
C VAL A 121 -11.45 -31.52 21.49
N ARG A 122 -10.76 -30.57 20.86
CA ARG A 122 -10.15 -29.40 21.52
C ARG A 122 -11.08 -28.22 21.25
N ILE A 123 -11.34 -27.42 22.29
CA ILE A 123 -12.25 -26.28 22.21
C ILE A 123 -11.50 -25.08 22.80
N SER A 124 -11.38 -24.02 22.01
CA SER A 124 -10.83 -22.72 22.40
C SER A 124 -11.99 -21.77 22.76
N CYS A 125 -11.83 -20.85 23.74
CA CYS A 125 -12.94 -20.07 24.31
C CYS A 125 -12.62 -18.61 24.70
N THR A 126 -13.60 -17.71 24.50
CA THR A 126 -13.67 -16.22 24.69
C THR A 126 -13.28 -15.64 26.06
N SER A 127 -12.00 -15.60 26.44
CA SER A 127 -11.51 -14.66 27.48
C SER A 127 -10.35 -13.77 26.99
N CYS A 128 -10.26 -13.55 25.67
CA CYS A 128 -9.07 -13.10 24.97
C CYS A 128 -9.36 -11.97 23.96
N ASP A 129 -10.03 -10.91 24.41
CA ASP A 129 -9.88 -9.55 23.83
C ASP A 129 -9.27 -8.74 24.99
N GLY A 130 -7.94 -8.85 25.09
CA GLY A 130 -7.18 -8.45 26.27
C GLY A 130 -7.26 -6.96 26.57
N ASP A 131 -7.47 -6.15 25.53
CA ASP A 131 -7.49 -4.69 25.60
C ASP A 131 -8.86 -4.05 25.28
N ALA A 132 -9.86 -4.88 24.95
CA ALA A 132 -11.25 -4.51 24.75
C ALA A 132 -11.48 -3.54 23.58
N ASP A 133 -10.72 -3.71 22.49
CA ASP A 133 -10.79 -2.87 21.31
C ASP A 133 -11.78 -3.37 20.25
N GLY A 134 -12.28 -4.59 20.41
CA GLY A 134 -13.24 -5.23 19.52
C GLY A 134 -12.61 -6.06 18.40
N VAL A 135 -11.30 -6.28 18.45
CA VAL A 135 -10.53 -7.26 17.69
C VAL A 135 -10.14 -8.40 18.63
N GLU A 136 -10.09 -9.62 18.12
CA GLU A 136 -9.87 -10.83 18.93
C GLU A 136 -8.37 -11.15 19.02
N ASP A 137 -7.81 -11.49 20.20
CA ASP A 137 -6.36 -11.63 20.46
C ASP A 137 -5.60 -12.51 19.43
N HIS A 138 -6.28 -13.47 18.78
CA HIS A 138 -5.65 -14.38 17.81
C HIS A 138 -5.51 -13.80 16.39
N VAL A 139 -6.26 -12.74 16.08
CA VAL A 139 -6.13 -11.94 14.86
C VAL A 139 -5.72 -10.50 15.14
N ASP A 140 -5.60 -10.13 16.41
CA ASP A 140 -5.17 -8.83 16.88
C ASP A 140 -3.64 -8.70 16.77
N ASN A 141 -3.18 -7.76 15.95
CA ASN A 141 -1.76 -7.44 15.79
C ASN A 141 -1.19 -6.66 16.99
N CYS A 142 -2.02 -6.29 17.98
CA CYS A 142 -1.64 -5.62 19.22
C CYS A 142 -2.48 -6.05 20.44
N THR A 143 -2.38 -7.32 20.84
CA THR A 143 -3.13 -7.95 21.98
C THR A 143 -3.01 -7.31 23.37
N SER A 144 -2.35 -6.16 23.50
CA SER A 144 -2.18 -5.41 24.75
C SER A 144 -2.42 -3.91 24.60
N ALA A 145 -2.77 -3.43 23.41
CA ALA A 145 -2.92 -2.03 23.08
C ALA A 145 -4.01 -1.82 22.02
N ALA A 146 -5.17 -1.36 22.49
CA ALA A 146 -6.36 -1.20 21.67
C ALA A 146 -6.13 -0.43 20.35
N ASN A 147 -6.34 -1.11 19.23
CA ASN A 147 -6.25 -0.60 17.86
C ASN A 147 -7.29 -1.27 16.95
N PRO A 148 -8.57 -0.86 17.04
CA PRO A 148 -9.66 -1.52 16.33
C PRO A 148 -9.54 -1.49 14.79
N ASP A 149 -8.67 -0.63 14.25
CA ASP A 149 -8.38 -0.52 12.82
C ASP A 149 -7.27 -1.46 12.33
N GLN A 150 -6.54 -2.09 13.25
CA GLN A 150 -5.47 -3.05 12.98
C GLN A 150 -4.42 -2.47 12.01
N ALA A 151 -4.13 -1.18 12.16
CA ALA A 151 -3.08 -0.53 11.38
C ALA A 151 -1.72 -1.21 11.63
N ASP A 152 -0.99 -1.43 10.54
CA ASP A 152 0.31 -2.10 10.47
C ASP A 152 0.99 -1.56 9.19
N ALA A 153 1.66 -0.41 9.34
CA ALA A 153 2.15 0.37 8.21
C ALA A 153 3.34 -0.29 7.51
N ASP A 154 4.22 -0.97 8.25
CA ASP A 154 5.41 -1.65 7.74
C ASP A 154 5.16 -3.13 7.35
N ARG A 155 4.05 -3.72 7.81
CA ARG A 155 3.60 -5.09 7.55
C ARG A 155 4.49 -6.16 8.15
N ASP A 156 5.08 -5.90 9.32
CA ASP A 156 5.84 -6.91 10.06
C ASP A 156 4.96 -7.86 10.89
N GLY A 157 3.67 -7.52 11.03
CA GLY A 157 2.66 -8.27 11.79
C GLY A 157 2.44 -7.77 13.22
N THR A 158 3.19 -6.76 13.65
CA THR A 158 2.99 -5.97 14.87
C THR A 158 2.20 -4.72 14.50
N GLY A 159 1.10 -4.41 15.19
CA GLY A 159 0.32 -3.23 14.85
C GLY A 159 0.99 -1.92 15.29
N ASP A 160 0.66 -0.82 14.59
CA ASP A 160 1.23 0.52 14.84
C ASP A 160 1.09 0.97 16.31
N ALA A 161 0.05 0.49 17.01
CA ALA A 161 -0.23 0.86 18.40
C ALA A 161 0.72 0.21 19.43
N CYS A 162 1.35 -0.91 19.07
CA CYS A 162 2.24 -1.68 19.93
C CYS A 162 3.64 -1.89 19.32
N ASP A 163 3.87 -1.40 18.11
CA ASP A 163 5.17 -1.37 17.47
C ASP A 163 6.05 -0.21 18.00
N GLY A 164 7.33 -0.49 18.19
CA GLY A 164 8.35 0.50 18.55
C GLY A 164 8.90 1.27 17.35
N ASP A 165 8.67 0.79 16.13
CA ASP A 165 9.12 1.37 14.85
C ASP A 165 8.02 1.23 13.76
N PRO A 166 6.83 1.86 13.92
CA PRO A 166 5.64 1.55 13.12
C PRO A 166 5.79 1.64 11.60
N ASP A 167 6.77 2.40 11.10
CA ASP A 167 7.02 2.54 9.66
C ASP A 167 8.24 1.75 9.15
N GLY A 168 8.94 1.05 10.04
CA GLY A 168 10.01 0.11 9.73
C GLY A 168 11.25 0.75 9.10
N ASP A 169 11.50 2.03 9.34
CA ASP A 169 12.58 2.79 8.69
C ASP A 169 13.92 2.72 9.46
N GLY A 170 13.88 2.25 10.71
CA GLY A 170 15.01 2.07 11.62
C GLY A 170 15.31 3.26 12.52
N VAL A 171 14.50 4.32 12.49
CA VAL A 171 14.57 5.51 13.34
C VAL A 171 13.33 5.52 14.24
N VAL A 172 13.53 5.66 15.56
CA VAL A 172 12.44 5.48 16.53
C VAL A 172 12.26 6.66 17.47
N GLY A 173 11.03 6.81 17.98
CA GLY A 173 10.69 7.76 19.04
C GLY A 173 10.89 9.22 18.65
N LEU A 174 11.41 10.05 19.57
CA LEU A 174 11.62 11.49 19.29
C LEU A 174 12.73 11.78 18.26
N GLY A 175 13.44 10.74 17.81
CA GLY A 175 14.43 10.86 16.75
C GLY A 175 13.83 10.74 15.36
N ASP A 176 12.57 10.31 15.27
CA ASP A 176 11.83 10.12 14.03
C ASP A 176 10.89 11.31 13.78
N ASN A 177 11.16 12.06 12.71
CA ASN A 177 10.37 13.21 12.29
C ASN A 177 9.17 12.82 11.42
N CYS A 178 9.00 11.54 11.05
CA CYS A 178 7.84 11.00 10.38
C CYS A 178 7.40 9.61 10.89
N PRO A 179 6.83 9.50 12.12
CA PRO A 179 6.52 8.22 12.81
C PRO A 179 5.55 7.23 12.14
N SER A 180 5.09 7.53 10.94
CA SER A 180 4.14 6.69 10.17
C SER A 180 4.51 6.64 8.68
N VAL A 181 5.65 7.22 8.28
CA VAL A 181 6.08 7.31 6.88
C VAL A 181 7.58 7.14 6.79
N ALA A 182 7.99 5.93 6.40
CA ALA A 182 9.39 5.54 6.35
C ALA A 182 10.27 6.56 5.61
N ASN A 183 11.20 7.17 6.32
CA ASN A 183 12.16 8.14 5.79
C ASN A 183 13.52 8.04 6.50
N PRO A 184 14.31 6.96 6.27
CA PRO A 184 15.52 6.68 7.06
C PRO A 184 16.60 7.77 7.04
N GLY A 185 16.50 8.70 6.08
CA GLY A 185 17.37 9.87 5.96
C GLY A 185 16.98 11.05 6.85
N GLN A 186 15.78 11.04 7.44
CA GLN A 186 15.24 12.06 8.35
C GLN A 186 15.44 13.48 7.79
N GLN A 187 15.20 13.61 6.49
CA GLN A 187 15.36 14.88 5.78
C GLN A 187 14.27 15.83 6.27
N GLN A 188 14.68 17.06 6.58
CA GLN A 188 13.84 18.17 6.97
C GLN A 188 14.41 19.43 6.31
N THR A 189 13.62 20.08 5.48
CA THR A 189 14.04 21.23 4.69
C THR A 189 13.84 22.55 5.43
N ASP A 190 12.84 22.62 6.29
CA ASP A 190 12.48 23.78 7.07
C ASP A 190 12.95 23.66 8.55
N THR A 191 12.21 24.22 9.51
CA THR A 191 12.59 24.24 10.93
C THR A 191 11.49 23.75 11.87
N ASP A 192 10.43 23.16 11.36
CA ASP A 192 9.35 22.64 12.18
C ASP A 192 9.75 21.31 12.87
N SER A 193 8.82 20.39 13.13
CA SER A 193 9.17 19.05 13.66
C SER A 193 8.88 17.90 12.70
N LEU A 194 8.34 18.18 11.52
CA LEU A 194 7.99 17.19 10.51
C LEU A 194 9.15 17.00 9.56
N GLY A 195 9.31 15.79 9.03
CA GLY A 195 10.23 15.53 7.93
C GLY A 195 9.56 15.72 6.58
N ASP A 196 10.36 15.96 5.54
CA ASP A 196 9.88 16.14 4.14
C ASP A 196 9.02 14.97 3.62
N ALA A 197 9.03 13.82 4.30
CA ALA A 197 8.22 12.67 3.90
C ALA A 197 6.76 12.74 4.38
N CYS A 198 6.50 13.49 5.46
CA CYS A 198 5.20 13.60 6.12
C CYS A 198 4.77 15.05 6.38
N ASP A 199 5.60 16.02 6.01
CA ASP A 199 5.22 17.41 5.88
C ASP A 199 4.42 17.62 4.57
N LEU A 200 3.57 18.65 4.56
CA LEU A 200 2.78 19.05 3.40
C LEU A 200 3.29 20.36 2.78
N ASP A 201 4.23 21.06 3.42
CA ASP A 201 4.84 22.33 3.01
C ASP A 201 6.34 22.33 3.43
N ASP A 202 7.15 21.52 2.74
CA ASP A 202 8.53 21.15 3.12
C ASP A 202 9.47 22.37 3.35
N ASP A 203 9.16 23.54 2.77
CA ASP A 203 9.96 24.76 2.91
C ASP A 203 9.25 25.91 3.66
N ASP A 204 8.06 25.63 4.19
CA ASP A 204 7.28 26.45 5.10
C ASP A 204 7.03 27.87 4.56
N ASP A 205 6.89 28.01 3.23
CA ASP A 205 6.67 29.28 2.54
C ASP A 205 5.18 29.67 2.42
N GLY A 206 4.29 28.78 2.88
CA GLY A 206 2.85 28.92 2.89
C GLY A 206 2.19 28.34 1.64
N ARG A 207 2.87 27.44 0.93
CA ARG A 207 2.38 26.73 -0.25
C ARG A 207 2.65 25.25 -0.11
N ALA A 208 1.57 24.48 0.02
CA ALA A 208 1.69 23.03 0.07
C ALA A 208 2.42 22.46 -1.16
N ASP A 209 3.27 21.45 -0.96
CA ASP A 209 4.18 20.87 -1.96
C ASP A 209 3.48 20.45 -3.25
N ALA A 210 2.26 19.93 -3.12
CA ALA A 210 1.42 19.54 -4.26
C ALA A 210 1.11 20.69 -5.23
N SER A 211 1.24 21.93 -4.75
CA SER A 211 1.03 23.17 -5.51
C SER A 211 2.27 24.05 -5.57
N ASP A 212 3.35 23.66 -4.90
CA ASP A 212 4.60 24.38 -4.89
C ASP A 212 5.45 24.04 -6.11
N GLY A 213 5.97 25.07 -6.75
CA GLY A 213 6.82 24.93 -7.91
C GLY A 213 8.25 24.54 -7.59
N CYS A 214 8.71 24.81 -6.38
CA CYS A 214 10.02 24.56 -5.82
C CYS A 214 9.87 24.15 -4.34
N PRO A 215 9.29 22.98 -4.02
CA PRO A 215 8.87 22.62 -2.66
C PRO A 215 9.97 22.65 -1.57
N LEU A 216 11.24 22.66 -1.98
CA LEU A 216 12.38 22.59 -1.06
C LEU A 216 13.12 23.94 -0.92
N VAL A 217 12.55 25.04 -1.43
CA VAL A 217 13.22 26.35 -1.50
C VAL A 217 12.23 27.49 -1.25
N SER A 218 12.10 27.85 0.03
CA SER A 218 11.16 28.86 0.50
C SER A 218 11.18 30.15 -0.32
N ALA A 219 10.06 30.47 -0.96
CA ALA A 219 9.89 31.67 -1.74
C ALA A 219 8.44 32.16 -1.82
N GLY A 220 8.17 33.33 -1.22
CA GLY A 220 6.86 34.01 -1.28
C GLY A 220 6.42 34.56 -2.65
N THR A 221 6.80 33.94 -3.77
CA THR A 221 6.29 34.23 -5.11
C THR A 221 4.94 33.53 -5.35
N SER A 222 4.38 33.73 -6.54
CA SER A 222 3.09 33.11 -6.91
C SER A 222 3.19 31.63 -7.23
N THR A 223 4.40 31.16 -7.53
CA THR A 223 4.66 29.79 -7.96
C THR A 223 5.45 28.98 -6.94
N GLY A 224 5.80 29.54 -5.79
CA GLY A 224 6.67 28.85 -4.81
C GLY A 224 8.15 28.83 -5.16
N CYS A 225 8.51 29.31 -6.35
CA CYS A 225 9.90 29.34 -6.77
C CYS A 225 10.57 30.69 -6.51
N PRO A 226 11.87 30.72 -6.20
CA PRO A 226 12.62 31.97 -6.09
C PRO A 226 12.67 32.71 -7.43
N THR A 227 12.74 34.04 -7.38
CA THR A 227 12.88 34.83 -8.61
C THR A 227 14.32 34.81 -9.14
N ALA A 228 14.48 34.64 -10.45
CA ALA A 228 15.78 34.67 -11.10
C ALA A 228 15.89 35.80 -12.14
N ALA A 229 16.92 36.63 -12.01
CA ALA A 229 17.15 37.73 -12.94
C ALA A 229 17.51 37.20 -14.33
N THR A 230 16.91 37.77 -15.37
CA THR A 230 17.19 37.44 -16.77
C THR A 230 17.63 38.68 -17.54
N LYS A 231 18.73 38.55 -18.30
CA LYS A 231 19.29 39.64 -19.12
C LYS A 231 19.48 39.23 -20.56
N ALA A 232 18.72 39.84 -21.48
CA ALA A 232 18.89 39.63 -22.91
C ALA A 232 19.90 40.62 -23.51
N ARG A 233 20.88 40.13 -24.27
CA ARG A 233 21.75 40.95 -25.13
C ARG A 233 21.53 40.59 -26.59
N LEU A 234 21.54 41.61 -27.45
CA LEU A 234 21.48 41.47 -28.89
C LEU A 234 22.63 42.24 -29.51
N GLY A 235 23.18 41.70 -30.59
CA GLY A 235 24.22 42.28 -31.42
C GLY A 235 24.10 41.80 -32.86
N THR A 236 25.08 42.17 -33.68
CA THR A 236 25.14 41.80 -35.10
C THR A 236 26.46 41.12 -35.40
N SER A 237 26.44 40.03 -36.17
CA SER A 237 27.66 39.37 -36.66
C SER A 237 27.41 38.76 -38.04
N ARG A 238 28.29 39.03 -39.01
CA ARG A 238 28.26 38.44 -40.37
C ARG A 238 26.86 38.41 -41.00
N GLY A 239 26.15 39.54 -41.00
CA GLY A 239 24.80 39.67 -41.59
C GLY A 239 23.67 39.01 -40.79
N ARG A 240 23.92 38.58 -39.55
CA ARG A 240 22.94 37.96 -38.65
C ARG A 240 22.75 38.80 -37.40
N LEU A 241 21.55 38.71 -36.83
CA LEU A 241 21.30 39.10 -35.44
C LEU A 241 21.74 37.93 -34.56
N VAL A 242 22.64 38.21 -33.62
CA VAL A 242 23.14 37.23 -32.65
C VAL A 242 22.85 37.76 -31.26
N GLY A 243 22.37 36.90 -30.37
CA GLY A 243 22.07 37.30 -29.00
C GLY A 243 22.33 36.19 -28.01
N ARG A 244 22.27 36.58 -26.73
CA ARG A 244 22.43 35.67 -25.60
C ARG A 244 21.54 36.12 -24.46
N VAL A 245 20.88 35.16 -23.81
CA VAL A 245 20.19 35.32 -22.54
C VAL A 245 21.15 34.91 -21.42
N PHE A 246 21.22 35.72 -20.37
CA PHE A 246 22.04 35.48 -19.18
C PHE A 246 21.12 35.38 -17.96
N SER A 247 21.37 34.39 -17.12
CA SER A 247 20.79 34.21 -15.79
C SER A 247 21.74 33.31 -15.00
N ASP A 248 21.70 33.42 -13.68
CA ASP A 248 22.45 32.54 -12.78
C ASP A 248 21.79 31.16 -12.69
N VAL A 249 20.48 31.09 -12.96
CA VAL A 249 19.73 29.83 -13.12
C VAL A 249 19.81 29.35 -14.57
N SER A 250 20.22 28.10 -14.78
CA SER A 250 20.38 27.49 -16.10
C SER A 250 19.11 27.52 -16.93
N ASP A 251 17.98 27.19 -16.33
CA ASP A 251 16.68 27.07 -17.00
C ASP A 251 16.11 28.42 -17.39
N CYS A 252 16.53 29.48 -16.70
CA CYS A 252 16.23 30.87 -17.07
C CYS A 252 17.07 31.39 -18.25
N ARG A 253 18.00 30.60 -18.79
CA ARG A 253 18.75 30.93 -20.02
C ARG A 253 18.70 29.86 -21.09
N ALA A 254 18.56 28.58 -20.76
CA ALA A 254 18.49 27.45 -21.68
C ALA A 254 17.04 27.20 -22.13
N GLY A 255 16.81 26.94 -23.42
CA GLY A 255 15.45 26.60 -23.88
C GLY A 255 14.44 27.76 -23.83
N VAL A 256 14.90 28.99 -23.62
CA VAL A 256 14.08 30.18 -23.37
C VAL A 256 13.55 30.76 -24.67
N GLU A 257 12.28 31.15 -24.67
CA GLU A 257 11.66 31.83 -25.81
C GLU A 257 12.13 33.30 -25.90
N VAL A 258 12.71 33.65 -27.05
CA VAL A 258 13.14 35.00 -27.38
C VAL A 258 12.40 35.50 -28.62
N THR A 259 11.63 36.58 -28.45
CA THR A 259 11.02 37.28 -29.58
C THR A 259 11.93 38.39 -30.08
N VAL A 260 12.39 38.30 -31.33
CA VAL A 260 13.12 39.38 -32.00
C VAL A 260 12.14 40.31 -32.70
N LYS A 261 12.25 41.61 -32.44
CA LYS A 261 11.38 42.65 -33.00
C LYS A 261 12.16 43.69 -33.78
N GLN A 262 11.56 44.19 -34.86
CA GLN A 262 12.00 45.39 -35.56
C GLN A 262 11.30 46.62 -34.99
N LYS A 263 12.07 47.66 -34.68
CA LYS A 263 11.53 48.95 -34.28
C LYS A 263 11.07 49.74 -35.51
N LEU A 264 9.79 50.10 -35.53
CA LEU A 264 9.17 50.95 -36.55
C LEU A 264 8.61 52.25 -35.91
N PRO A 265 8.39 53.31 -36.71
CA PRO A 265 7.55 54.44 -36.31
C PRO A 265 6.13 53.91 -36.05
N GLY A 266 5.60 54.08 -34.84
CA GLY A 266 4.36 53.43 -34.41
C GLY A 266 4.61 52.03 -33.82
N ARG A 267 3.99 51.00 -34.42
CA ARG A 267 3.95 49.63 -33.88
C ARG A 267 5.16 48.80 -34.30
N ASP A 268 5.84 48.22 -33.31
CA ASP A 268 6.99 47.35 -33.55
C ASP A 268 6.56 46.02 -34.18
N GLN A 269 7.29 45.57 -35.20
CA GLN A 269 6.99 44.34 -35.93
C GLN A 269 7.67 43.14 -35.26
N LYS A 270 6.91 42.09 -34.93
CA LYS A 270 7.43 40.78 -34.51
C LYS A 270 8.04 40.09 -35.73
N LEU A 271 9.30 39.69 -35.66
CA LEU A 271 9.99 39.05 -36.78
C LEU A 271 9.99 37.54 -36.63
N VAL A 272 10.49 37.06 -35.48
CA VAL A 272 10.70 35.64 -35.24
C VAL A 272 10.68 35.39 -33.74
N VAL A 273 10.22 34.20 -33.39
CA VAL A 273 10.35 33.60 -32.07
C VAL A 273 11.42 32.52 -32.18
N LEU A 274 12.38 32.55 -31.27
CA LEU A 274 13.50 31.61 -31.24
C LEU A 274 13.61 31.01 -29.84
N THR A 275 14.05 29.78 -29.77
CA THR A 275 14.44 29.16 -28.51
C THR A 275 15.95 29.29 -28.33
N THR A 276 16.41 29.64 -27.13
CA THR A 276 17.85 29.67 -26.84
C THR A 276 18.44 28.26 -26.76
N ARG A 277 19.73 28.17 -27.05
CA ARG A 277 20.53 26.97 -26.76
C ARG A 277 20.80 26.84 -25.25
N GLN A 278 21.36 25.72 -24.82
CA GLN A 278 21.80 25.49 -23.42
C GLN A 278 22.70 26.61 -22.86
N ASP A 279 23.55 27.21 -23.71
CA ASP A 279 24.42 28.32 -23.30
C ASP A 279 23.74 29.71 -23.33
N GLY A 280 22.43 29.75 -23.62
CA GLY A 280 21.62 30.95 -23.76
C GLY A 280 21.70 31.64 -25.12
N ARG A 281 22.49 31.12 -26.07
CA ARG A 281 22.70 31.79 -27.37
C ARG A 281 21.54 31.54 -28.33
N PHE A 282 21.24 32.56 -29.14
CA PHE A 282 20.30 32.48 -30.26
C PHE A 282 20.82 33.31 -31.45
N ARG A 283 20.34 32.99 -32.66
CA ARG A 283 20.70 33.74 -33.88
C ARG A 283 19.59 33.67 -34.92
N THR A 284 19.43 34.75 -35.69
CA THR A 284 18.55 34.80 -36.85
C THR A 284 19.14 35.69 -37.95
N ARG A 285 18.63 35.56 -39.18
CA ARG A 285 19.04 36.42 -40.29
C ARG A 285 18.54 37.85 -40.04
N VAL A 286 19.30 38.85 -40.49
CA VAL A 286 18.80 40.24 -40.53
C VAL A 286 17.83 40.36 -41.70
N PRO A 287 16.55 40.71 -41.49
CA PRO A 287 15.60 40.84 -42.60
C PRO A 287 15.87 42.08 -43.47
N ARG A 288 16.20 43.21 -42.84
CA ARG A 288 16.41 44.50 -43.54
C ARG A 288 17.59 45.28 -42.95
N ARG A 289 18.51 45.73 -43.80
CA ARG A 289 19.59 46.64 -43.39
C ARG A 289 19.07 48.08 -43.23
N GLY A 290 19.75 48.87 -42.41
CA GLY A 290 19.32 50.24 -42.06
C GLY A 290 18.19 50.32 -41.02
N ALA A 291 17.77 49.18 -40.45
CA ALA A 291 16.72 49.09 -39.45
C ALA A 291 17.27 48.83 -38.03
N THR A 292 16.45 49.11 -37.02
CA THR A 292 16.77 48.92 -35.60
C THR A 292 16.02 47.71 -35.06
N TYR A 293 16.71 46.85 -34.32
CA TYR A 293 16.17 45.60 -33.77
C TYR A 293 16.40 45.51 -32.27
N TYR A 294 15.58 44.73 -31.58
CA TYR A 294 15.80 44.36 -30.18
C TYR A 294 15.18 42.99 -29.91
N ALA A 295 15.64 42.33 -28.85
CA ALA A 295 15.11 41.06 -28.38
C ALA A 295 14.29 41.27 -27.11
N VAL A 296 13.23 40.49 -26.96
CA VAL A 296 12.38 40.44 -25.77
C VAL A 296 12.31 39.00 -25.29
N VAL A 297 12.57 38.81 -24.01
CA VAL A 297 12.34 37.59 -23.24
C VAL A 297 11.17 37.90 -22.32
N ARG A 298 10.16 37.04 -22.32
CA ARG A 298 9.02 37.17 -21.40
C ARG A 298 9.36 36.51 -20.07
N GLN A 299 8.63 36.88 -19.03
CA GLN A 299 8.66 36.10 -17.79
C GLN A 299 8.22 34.68 -18.13
N GLN A 300 8.91 33.71 -17.56
CA GLN A 300 8.68 32.29 -17.77
C GLN A 300 8.94 31.59 -16.44
N TYR A 301 8.22 30.50 -16.24
CA TYR A 301 8.35 29.67 -15.06
C TYR A 301 9.21 28.46 -15.43
N ALA A 302 10.29 28.26 -14.68
CA ALA A 302 11.13 27.08 -14.75
C ALA A 302 10.82 26.22 -13.53
N ALA A 303 10.04 25.16 -13.73
CA ALA A 303 9.62 24.25 -12.66
C ALA A 303 10.81 23.66 -11.92
N GLY A 304 10.75 23.65 -10.59
CA GLY A 304 11.83 23.22 -9.69
C GLY A 304 13.05 24.12 -9.68
N ALA A 305 13.01 25.30 -10.31
CA ALA A 305 14.17 26.18 -10.42
C ALA A 305 13.90 27.65 -10.07
N ALA A 306 13.00 28.32 -10.78
CA ALA A 306 12.78 29.77 -10.58
C ALA A 306 11.59 30.36 -11.36
N GLU A 307 11.06 31.48 -10.86
CA GLU A 307 10.38 32.48 -11.69
C GLU A 307 11.40 33.34 -12.46
N CYS A 308 11.64 33.00 -13.72
CA CYS A 308 12.59 33.71 -14.56
C CYS A 308 12.04 35.07 -14.99
N GLY A 309 12.73 36.15 -14.63
CA GLY A 309 12.31 37.51 -14.94
C GLY A 309 12.21 37.81 -16.44
N SER A 310 11.40 38.80 -16.80
CA SER A 310 11.35 39.29 -18.18
C SER A 310 12.56 40.17 -18.51
N SER A 311 12.92 40.27 -19.80
CA SER A 311 14.06 41.09 -20.22
C SER A 311 13.90 41.68 -21.60
N ARG A 312 14.41 42.90 -21.79
CA ARG A 312 14.49 43.55 -23.11
C ARG A 312 15.92 43.95 -23.39
N SER A 313 16.46 43.51 -24.53
CA SER A 313 17.81 43.90 -24.93
C SER A 313 17.87 45.38 -25.29
N ARG A 314 19.09 45.95 -25.22
CA ARG A 314 19.38 47.22 -25.90
C ARG A 314 19.05 47.10 -27.40
N LYS A 315 18.64 48.23 -27.99
CA LYS A 315 18.36 48.35 -29.42
C LYS A 315 19.68 48.31 -30.20
N VAL A 316 19.70 47.58 -31.31
CA VAL A 316 20.83 47.49 -32.22
C VAL A 316 20.42 47.97 -33.59
N ARG A 317 21.11 48.98 -34.12
CA ARG A 317 20.90 49.47 -35.48
C ARG A 317 21.82 48.73 -36.44
N VAL A 318 21.25 48.02 -37.41
CA VAL A 318 22.03 47.41 -38.49
C VAL A 318 22.31 48.49 -39.53
N ARG A 319 23.59 48.77 -39.80
CA ARG A 319 24.00 49.72 -40.84
C ARG A 319 23.57 49.22 -42.23
N ARG A 320 23.38 50.14 -43.17
CA ARG A 320 23.06 49.81 -44.57
C ARG A 320 24.22 49.06 -45.21
#